data_AF-A0A1E5K089-F1
#
_entry.id   AF-A0A1E5K089-F1
#
_cell.length_a   1.000
_cell.length_b   1.000
_cell.length_c   1.000
_cell.angle_alpha   90.00
_cell.angle_beta   90.00
_cell.angle_gamma   90.00
#
_symmetry.space_group_name_H-M   'P 1'
#
loop_
_entity.id
_entity.type
_entity.pdbx_description
1 polymer ?
#
loop_
_entity_poly.entity_id
_entity_poly.type
_entity_poly.pdbx_seq_one_letter_code
_entity_poly.pdbx_strand_id
1 'polypeptide(L)'
;MFVALVILISIVILSIAINKFLVKQFQIDIPESKERYVNRLHKTVEKVFHAGTLIAIPLTFTQFPQYTVFVFIIPAMQQLFRFLMEFLFNYENKRFILSVNTSWLLLIGAIVYDFYT
;
A
#
# COMPACT_ATOMS: atom_id res chain seq x y z
N MET A 1 17.24 -10.15 3.09
CA MET A 1 17.38 -8.79 2.50
C MET A 1 17.17 -8.73 1.00
N PHE A 2 17.97 -9.42 0.16
CA PHE A 2 17.78 -9.39 -1.30
C PHE A 2 16.40 -9.90 -1.73
N VAL A 3 15.92 -10.97 -1.08
CA VAL A 3 14.57 -11.52 -1.28
C VAL A 3 13.48 -10.47 -1.01
N ALA A 4 13.56 -9.69 0.07
CA ALA A 4 12.60 -8.63 0.38
C ALA A 4 12.54 -7.56 -0.72
N LEU A 5 13.70 -7.15 -1.24
CA LEU A 5 13.79 -6.17 -2.33
C LEU A 5 13.18 -6.71 -3.62
N VAL A 6 13.47 -7.96 -3.99
CA VAL A 6 12.88 -8.58 -5.19
C VAL A 6 11.36 -8.68 -5.05
N ILE A 7 10.86 -9.09 -3.89
CA ILE A 7 9.42 -9.17 -3.61
C ILE A 7 8.78 -7.77 -3.70
N LEU A 8 9.38 -6.75 -3.08
CA LEU A 8 8.89 -5.36 -3.15
C LEU A 8 8.83 -4.83 -4.58
N ILE A 9 9.90 -5.01 -5.35
CA ILE A 9 9.96 -4.56 -6.75
C ILE A 9 8.87 -5.28 -7.57
N SER A 10 8.72 -6.59 -7.37
CA SER A 10 7.70 -7.39 -8.04
C SER A 10 6.29 -6.91 -7.71
N ILE A 11 6.01 -6.63 -6.43
CA ILE A 11 4.74 -6.08 -5.97
C ILE A 11 4.47 -4.72 -6.59
N VAL A 12 5.47 -3.83 -6.63
CA VAL A 12 5.32 -2.50 -7.24
C VAL A 12 4.96 -2.63 -8.71
N ILE A 13 5.71 -3.41 -9.48
CA ILE A 13 5.46 -3.64 -10.91
C ILE A 13 4.06 -4.22 -11.13
N LEU A 14 3.70 -5.25 -10.37
CA LEU A 14 2.42 -5.92 -10.48
C LEU A 14 1.26 -4.99 -10.07
N SER A 15 1.42 -4.19 -9.02
CA SER A 15 0.44 -3.20 -8.57
C SER A 15 0.19 -2.16 -9.65
N ILE A 16 1.24 -1.67 -10.32
CA ILE A 16 1.12 -0.69 -11.42
C ILE A 16 0.38 -1.33 -12.59
N ALA A 17 0.73 -2.56 -12.98
CA ALA A 17 0.09 -3.27 -14.08
C ALA A 17 -1.41 -3.51 -13.82
N ILE A 18 -1.75 -4.06 -12.65
CA ILE A 18 -3.13 -4.36 -12.28
C ILE A 18 -3.93 -3.06 -12.12
N ASN A 19 -3.38 -2.04 -11.45
CA ASN A 19 -4.08 -0.77 -11.27
C ASN A 19 -4.35 -0.10 -12.62
N LYS A 20 -3.40 -0.14 -13.57
CA LYS A 20 -3.59 0.39 -14.92
C LYS A 20 -4.69 -0.36 -15.68
N PHE A 21 -4.76 -1.68 -15.51
CA PHE A 21 -5.81 -2.51 -16.08
C PHE A 21 -7.19 -2.17 -15.48
N LEU A 22 -7.28 -2.09 -14.15
CA LEU A 22 -8.51 -1.77 -13.42
C LEU A 22 -9.04 -0.37 -13.76
N VAL A 23 -8.16 0.64 -13.84
CA VAL A 23 -8.56 2.00 -14.25
C VAL A 23 -9.18 1.98 -15.65
N LYS A 24 -8.58 1.24 -16.59
CA LYS A 24 -9.11 1.12 -17.96
C LYS A 24 -10.45 0.39 -18.01
N GLN A 25 -10.62 -0.65 -17.19
CA GLN A 25 -11.83 -1.48 -17.18
C GLN A 25 -13.00 -0.78 -16.47
N PHE A 26 -12.74 -0.09 -15.36
CA PHE A 26 -13.79 0.46 -14.50
C PHE A 26 -14.01 1.97 -14.67
N GLN A 27 -13.30 2.62 -15.60
CA GLN A 27 -13.34 4.08 -15.84
C GLN A 27 -13.19 4.87 -14.54
N ILE A 28 -12.20 4.50 -13.73
CA ILE A 28 -11.97 5.13 -12.42
C ILE A 28 -11.37 6.52 -12.63
N ASP A 29 -12.08 7.56 -12.22
CA ASP A 29 -11.55 8.92 -12.21
C ASP A 29 -10.40 9.02 -11.22
N ILE A 30 -9.25 9.56 -11.65
CA ILE A 30 -8.10 9.83 -10.79
C ILE A 30 -8.12 11.33 -10.49
N PRO A 31 -8.29 11.76 -9.23
CA PRO A 31 -8.48 13.18 -8.92
C PRO A 31 -7.11 13.89 -8.94
N GLU A 32 -7.11 15.20 -9.13
CA GLU A 32 -5.97 16.01 -8.72
C GLU A 32 -5.81 15.93 -7.19
N SER A 33 -4.56 15.87 -6.71
CA SER A 33 -4.21 15.46 -5.34
C SER A 33 -4.92 16.22 -4.20
N LYS A 34 -5.51 17.39 -4.48
CA LYS A 34 -6.26 18.21 -3.51
C LYS A 34 -7.61 17.62 -3.10
N GLU A 35 -8.27 16.83 -3.95
CA GLU A 35 -9.58 16.23 -3.65
C GLU A 35 -9.49 14.78 -3.14
N ARG A 36 -8.27 14.26 -2.95
CA ARG A 36 -8.06 12.86 -2.58
C ARG A 36 -8.46 12.53 -1.14
N TYR A 37 -8.41 13.52 -0.24
CA TYR A 37 -8.65 13.29 1.19
C TYR A 37 -10.08 13.64 1.56
N VAL A 38 -10.77 12.63 2.09
CA VAL A 38 -12.14 12.78 2.60
C VAL A 38 -12.22 13.73 3.81
N ASN A 39 -11.23 13.69 4.71
CA ASN A 39 -11.20 14.54 5.90
C ASN A 39 -9.75 14.80 6.39
N ARG A 40 -9.60 15.67 7.39
CA ARG A 40 -8.28 15.98 8.00
C ARG A 40 -7.65 14.76 8.66
N LEU A 41 -8.46 13.87 9.25
CA LEU A 41 -7.99 12.66 9.94
C LEU A 41 -7.35 11.67 8.95
N HIS A 42 -7.98 11.44 7.81
CA HIS A 42 -7.47 10.63 6.70
C HIS A 42 -6.09 11.12 6.29
N LYS A 43 -5.94 12.43 6.07
CA LYS A 43 -4.65 13.04 5.72
C LYS A 43 -3.59 12.85 6.81
N THR A 44 -3.94 13.03 8.08
CA THR A 44 -3.00 12.86 9.19
C THR A 44 -2.55 11.41 9.34
N VAL A 45 -3.50 10.46 9.30
CA VAL A 45 -3.21 9.03 9.45
C VAL A 45 -2.37 8.53 8.26
N GLU A 46 -2.69 8.90 7.02
CA GLU A 46 -1.84 8.56 5.87
C GLU A 46 -0.44 9.12 6.01
N LYS A 47 -0.30 10.35 6.52
CA LYS A 47 1.02 10.96 6.74
C LYS A 47 1.82 10.20 7.80
N VAL A 48 1.18 9.72 8.85
CA VAL A 48 1.82 8.90 9.90
C VAL A 48 2.28 7.57 9.32
N PHE A 49 1.44 6.86 8.58
CA PHE A 49 1.83 5.60 7.93
C PHE A 49 2.96 5.80 6.91
N HIS A 50 2.92 6.89 6.14
CA HIS A 50 3.95 7.17 5.16
C HIS A 50 5.30 7.47 5.83
N ALA A 51 5.30 8.26 6.90
CA ALA A 51 6.49 8.51 7.72
C ALA A 51 7.00 7.22 8.38
N GLY A 52 6.09 6.41 8.93
CA GLY A 52 6.41 5.11 9.52
C GLY A 52 7.08 4.17 8.53
N THR A 53 6.58 4.12 7.29
CA THR A 53 7.18 3.32 6.21
C THR A 53 8.58 3.83 5.83
N LEU A 54 8.74 5.16 5.71
CA LEU A 54 10.02 5.81 5.40
C LEU A 54 11.10 5.53 6.45
N ILE A 55 10.69 5.39 7.71
CA ILE A 55 11.58 5.08 8.84
C ILE A 55 11.82 3.57 8.94
N ALA A 56 10.77 2.75 8.77
CA ALA A 56 10.85 1.29 8.91
C ALA A 56 11.75 0.64 7.88
N ILE A 57 11.77 1.11 6.63
CA ILE A 57 12.64 0.55 5.58
C ILE A 57 14.14 0.64 5.97
N PRO A 58 14.74 1.82 6.24
CA PRO A 58 16.16 1.87 6.58
C PRO A 58 16.48 1.18 7.91
N LEU A 59 15.62 1.28 8.92
CA LEU A 59 15.87 0.64 10.24
C LEU A 59 15.87 -0.89 10.17
N THR A 60 14.92 -1.47 9.44
CA THR A 60 14.84 -2.94 9.29
C THR A 60 15.98 -3.49 8.45
N PHE A 61 16.44 -2.75 7.43
CA PHE A 61 17.55 -3.17 6.60
C PHE A 61 18.92 -3.00 7.27
N THR A 62 19.08 -2.08 8.22
CA THR A 62 20.40 -1.79 8.83
C THR A 62 20.57 -2.37 10.22
N GLN A 63 19.56 -2.26 11.09
CA GLN A 63 19.70 -2.54 12.52
C GLN A 63 18.85 -3.72 12.98
N PHE A 64 17.72 -3.98 12.32
CA PHE A 64 16.78 -5.00 12.77
C PHE A 64 16.20 -5.86 11.63
N PRO A 65 17.01 -6.75 11.02
CA PRO A 65 16.58 -7.59 9.89
C PRO A 65 15.44 -8.54 10.24
N GLN A 66 15.31 -8.94 11.51
CA GLN A 66 14.16 -9.72 12.02
C GLN A 66 12.81 -9.01 11.88
N TYR A 67 12.80 -7.68 11.75
CA TYR A 67 11.59 -6.88 11.58
C TYR A 67 11.31 -6.52 10.10
N THR A 68 11.99 -7.16 9.14
CA THR A 68 11.80 -6.88 7.71
C THR A 68 10.37 -7.14 7.24
N VAL A 69 9.63 -8.05 7.88
CA VAL A 69 8.19 -8.28 7.62
C VAL A 69 7.37 -6.99 7.76
N PHE A 70 7.73 -6.08 8.67
CA PHE A 70 7.02 -4.81 8.85
C PHE A 70 7.10 -3.88 7.65
N VAL A 71 8.08 -4.06 6.75
CA VAL A 71 8.17 -3.34 5.48
C VAL A 71 6.99 -3.65 4.56
N PHE A 72 6.36 -4.81 4.73
CA PHE A 72 5.15 -5.20 3.99
C PHE A 72 3.87 -4.85 4.75
N ILE A 73 3.86 -5.06 6.07
CA ILE A 73 2.67 -4.86 6.90
C ILE A 73 2.29 -3.38 7.03
N ILE A 74 3.26 -2.48 7.28
CA ILE A 74 2.95 -1.04 7.47
C ILE A 74 2.30 -0.44 6.22
N PRO A 75 2.83 -0.65 4.99
CA PRO A 75 2.17 -0.19 3.78
C PRO A 75 0.84 -0.89 3.50
N ALA A 76 0.71 -2.17 3.87
CA ALA A 76 -0.56 -2.89 3.73
C ALA A 76 -1.64 -2.23 4.60
N MET A 77 -1.35 -1.96 5.87
CA MET A 77 -2.26 -1.25 6.79
C MET A 77 -2.62 0.14 6.27
N GLN A 78 -1.64 0.89 5.74
CA GLN A 78 -1.91 2.19 5.12
C GLN A 78 -2.94 2.07 4.00
N GLN A 79 -2.78 1.07 3.13
CA GLN A 79 -3.62 0.93 1.97
C GLN A 79 -5.00 0.35 2.29
N LEU A 80 -5.09 -0.48 3.32
CA LEU A 80 -6.34 -0.97 3.89
C LEU A 80 -7.11 0.18 4.58
N PHE A 81 -6.40 1.07 5.27
CA PHE A 81 -7.00 2.30 5.81
C PHE A 81 -7.52 3.22 4.70
N ARG A 82 -6.75 3.42 3.62
CA ARG A 82 -7.22 4.19 2.46
C ARG A 82 -8.47 3.54 1.84
N PHE A 83 -8.47 2.22 1.67
CA PHE A 83 -9.65 1.49 1.22
C PHE A 83 -10.86 1.77 2.11
N LEU A 84 -10.74 1.62 3.43
CA LEU A 84 -11.84 1.84 4.36
C LEU A 84 -12.39 3.27 4.25
N MET A 85 -11.51 4.28 4.19
CA MET A 85 -11.92 5.68 4.06
C MET A 85 -12.58 5.97 2.70
N GLU A 86 -12.06 5.42 1.62
CA GLU A 86 -12.66 5.57 0.28
C GLU A 86 -13.99 4.81 0.17
N PHE A 87 -14.09 3.61 0.75
CA PHE A 87 -15.30 2.80 0.74
C PHE A 87 -16.43 3.44 1.56
N LEU A 88 -16.12 3.94 2.77
CA LEU A 88 -17.13 4.50 3.66
C LEU A 88 -17.65 5.87 3.23
N PHE A 89 -16.79 6.69 2.59
CA PHE A 89 -17.13 8.09 2.32
C PHE A 89 -17.15 8.48 0.84
N ASN A 90 -16.65 7.62 -0.06
CA ASN A 90 -16.56 7.94 -1.48
C ASN A 90 -16.74 6.69 -2.36
N TYR A 91 -17.74 5.86 -2.01
CA TYR A 91 -18.02 4.57 -2.64
C TYR A 91 -18.22 4.66 -4.16
N GLU A 92 -18.82 5.75 -4.64
CA GLU A 92 -19.10 5.98 -6.06
C GLU A 92 -17.83 6.03 -6.92
N ASN A 93 -16.70 6.45 -6.35
CA ASN A 93 -15.47 6.68 -7.11
C ASN A 93 -14.71 5.39 -7.44
N LYS A 94 -15.11 4.22 -6.92
CA LYS A 94 -14.48 2.89 -7.14
C LYS A 94 -12.96 2.80 -6.88
N ARG A 95 -12.30 3.88 -6.44
CA ARG A 95 -10.86 3.97 -6.12
C ARG A 95 -10.43 3.00 -5.04
N PHE A 96 -11.38 2.68 -4.15
CA PHE A 96 -11.21 1.69 -3.10
C PHE A 96 -10.71 0.33 -3.66
N ILE A 97 -11.05 -0.02 -4.90
CA ILE A 97 -10.63 -1.26 -5.57
C ILE A 97 -9.10 -1.28 -5.79
N LEU A 98 -8.52 -0.13 -6.17
CA LEU A 98 -7.08 0.01 -6.38
C LEU A 98 -6.32 -0.11 -5.05
N SER A 99 -6.89 0.48 -4.00
CA SER A 99 -6.35 0.44 -2.63
C SER A 99 -6.36 -0.99 -2.07
N VAL A 100 -7.47 -1.73 -2.24
CA VAL A 100 -7.58 -3.16 -1.84
C VAL A 100 -6.60 -4.04 -2.57
N ASN A 101 -6.50 -3.91 -3.89
CA ASN A 101 -5.60 -4.74 -4.68
C ASN A 101 -4.15 -4.60 -4.20
N THR A 102 -3.70 -3.36 -4.02
CA THR A 102 -2.35 -3.06 -3.55
C THR A 102 -2.12 -3.59 -2.12
N SER A 103 -3.12 -3.49 -1.23
CA SER A 103 -3.05 -4.08 0.11
C SER A 103 -2.89 -5.60 0.07
N TRP A 104 -3.65 -6.27 -0.82
CA TRP A 104 -3.61 -7.73 -0.94
C TRP A 104 -2.24 -8.22 -1.44
N LEU A 105 -1.66 -7.52 -2.43
CA LEU A 105 -0.31 -7.81 -2.92
C LEU A 105 0.75 -7.67 -1.82
N LEU A 106 0.62 -6.67 -0.95
CA LEU A 106 1.54 -6.46 0.17
C LEU A 106 1.41 -7.56 1.24
N LEU A 107 0.20 -8.01 1.54
CA LEU A 107 -0.03 -9.13 2.46
C LEU A 107 0.52 -10.44 1.91
N ILE A 108 0.28 -10.75 0.62
CA ILE A 108 0.90 -11.89 -0.05
C ILE A 108 2.42 -11.77 0.00
N GLY A 109 2.96 -10.57 -0.24
CA GLY A 109 4.38 -10.27 -0.12
C GLY A 109 4.96 -10.61 1.25
N ALA A 110 4.24 -10.25 2.32
CA ALA A 110 4.64 -10.57 3.69
C ALA A 110 4.70 -12.08 3.93
N ILE A 111 3.67 -12.82 3.49
CA ILE A 111 3.60 -14.29 3.65
C ILE A 111 4.71 -14.97 2.85
N VAL A 112 4.91 -14.56 1.60
CA VAL A 112 5.98 -15.10 0.74
C VAL A 112 7.33 -14.80 1.37
N TYR A 113 7.56 -13.58 1.86
CA TYR A 113 8.82 -13.24 2.53
C TYR A 113 9.08 -14.14 3.75
N ASP A 114 8.08 -14.33 4.62
CA ASP A 114 8.18 -15.19 5.81
C ASP A 114 8.45 -16.66 5.45
N PHE A 115 7.88 -17.17 4.36
CA PHE A 115 8.13 -18.53 3.89
C PHE A 115 9.58 -18.76 3.40
N TYR A 116 10.21 -17.74 2.85
CA TYR A 116 11.55 -17.83 2.25
C TYR A 116 12.69 -17.35 3.16
N THR A 117 12.41 -16.94 4.40
CA THR A 117 13.39 -16.38 5.34
C THR A 117 13.47 -17.24 6.61
#